data_AF-A0A9W9NBK4-F1
#
_entry.id   AF-A0A9W9NBK4-F1
#
_cell.length_a   1.000
_cell.length_b   1.000
_cell.length_c   1.000
_cell.angle_alpha   90.00
_cell.angle_beta   90.00
_cell.angle_gamma   90.00
#
_symmetry.space_group_name_H-M   'P 1'
#
loop_
_entity.id
_entity.type
_entity.pdbx_description
1 polymer ?
#
loop_
_entity_poly.entity_id
_entity_poly.type
_entity_poly.pdbx_seq_one_letter_code
_entity_poly.pdbx_strand_id
1 'polypeptide(L)'
;MNLELWRNSLPDIMNWKDGQEISDDINAARMRAKYFGARYIIHRPLLYRALHFGRASTRVYPIGQAAFDSPTSSATTSQTQMSPSVPTGGHRASGMARTLSDLGSAPMATTSFPNGLTRPEVKLDDLPSRIRRGCVICVESAIKSTEAFGGIKDRLVVTNIFGTAHAQFGNMLVLAAVYHSGLGELVEGPKLKRLLRRTIKFLIRNAHISPTLRADAKILTEIYKTTFPDEPLDLSEHPNRQHRCL
;
A
#
# COMPACT_ATOMS: atom_id res chain seq x y z
N MET A 1 -22.32 -3.74 -6.52
CA MET A 1 -21.62 -4.51 -7.57
C MET A 1 -20.80 -5.60 -6.90
N ASN A 2 -21.04 -6.87 -7.22
CA ASN A 2 -20.35 -8.02 -6.61
C ASN A 2 -19.15 -8.40 -7.49
N LEU A 3 -17.92 -8.35 -6.94
CA LEU A 3 -16.71 -8.68 -7.70
C LEU A 3 -16.70 -10.14 -8.18
N GLU A 4 -17.32 -11.08 -7.44
CA GLU A 4 -17.42 -12.47 -7.87
C GLU A 4 -18.33 -12.61 -9.10
N LEU A 5 -19.43 -11.84 -9.17
CA LEU A 5 -20.27 -11.83 -10.37
C LEU A 5 -19.51 -11.29 -11.58
N TRP A 6 -18.70 -10.24 -11.38
CA TRP A 6 -17.84 -9.72 -12.45
C TRP A 6 -16.84 -10.77 -12.92
N ARG A 7 -16.15 -11.46 -12.01
CA ARG A 7 -15.23 -12.56 -12.34
C ARG A 7 -15.93 -13.69 -13.11
N ASN A 8 -17.11 -14.10 -12.67
CA ASN A 8 -17.89 -15.16 -13.31
C ASN A 8 -18.45 -14.75 -14.68
N SER A 9 -18.52 -13.45 -14.98
CA SER A 9 -18.94 -12.96 -16.29
C SER A 9 -17.81 -12.91 -17.33
N LEU A 10 -16.56 -13.21 -16.94
CA LEU A 10 -15.43 -13.22 -17.86
C LEU A 10 -15.50 -14.43 -18.79
N PRO A 11 -15.01 -14.31 -20.04
CA PRO A 11 -14.81 -15.46 -20.93
C PRO A 11 -13.92 -16.51 -20.28
N ASP A 12 -14.13 -17.79 -20.59
CA ASP A 12 -13.43 -18.92 -19.96
C ASP A 12 -11.90 -18.78 -19.98
N ILE A 13 -11.36 -18.22 -21.07
CA ILE A 13 -9.91 -17.99 -21.22
C ILE A 13 -9.34 -16.97 -20.22
N MET A 14 -10.14 -16.03 -19.71
CA MET A 14 -9.72 -15.02 -18.74
C MET A 14 -10.23 -15.31 -17.32
N ASN A 15 -11.09 -16.32 -17.16
CA ASN A 15 -11.65 -16.71 -15.88
C ASN A 15 -10.63 -17.57 -15.09
N TRP A 16 -10.82 -17.67 -13.78
CA TRP A 16 -9.99 -18.51 -12.92
C TRP A 16 -10.73 -19.01 -11.69
N LYS A 17 -10.20 -20.09 -11.10
CA LYS A 17 -10.62 -20.61 -9.79
C LYS A 17 -9.62 -20.22 -8.71
N ASP A 18 -10.10 -20.09 -7.47
CA ASP A 18 -9.20 -19.87 -6.33
C ASP A 18 -8.33 -21.12 -6.16
N GLY A 19 -7.01 -20.93 -6.05
CA GLY A 19 -6.03 -22.03 -5.98
C GLY A 19 -5.49 -22.51 -7.34
N GLN A 20 -6.00 -22.01 -8.46
CA GLN A 20 -5.42 -22.29 -9.78
C GLN A 20 -4.04 -21.63 -9.92
N GLU A 21 -3.12 -22.31 -10.61
CA GLU A 21 -1.80 -21.77 -10.94
C GLU A 21 -1.87 -20.42 -11.67
N ILE A 22 -0.80 -19.64 -11.56
CA ILE A 22 -0.70 -18.31 -12.18
C ILE A 22 -0.71 -18.47 -13.70
N SER A 23 -1.57 -17.71 -14.38
CA SER A 23 -1.69 -17.75 -15.84
C SER A 23 -0.42 -17.24 -16.53
N ASP A 24 -0.04 -17.88 -17.64
CA ASP A 24 0.96 -17.38 -18.59
C ASP A 24 0.35 -16.46 -19.66
N ASP A 25 -0.98 -16.50 -19.84
CA ASP A 25 -1.70 -15.49 -20.65
C ASP A 25 -1.74 -14.11 -19.97
N ILE A 26 -1.38 -13.07 -20.73
CA ILE A 26 -1.30 -11.69 -20.26
C ILE A 26 -2.68 -11.09 -19.94
N ASN A 27 -3.73 -11.46 -20.66
CA ASN A 27 -5.05 -10.88 -20.45
C ASN A 27 -5.69 -11.45 -19.18
N ALA A 28 -5.59 -12.76 -18.98
CA ALA A 28 -5.97 -13.43 -17.74
C ALA A 28 -5.20 -12.87 -16.53
N ALA A 29 -3.87 -12.69 -16.66
CA ALA A 29 -3.05 -12.06 -15.62
C ALA A 29 -3.53 -10.63 -15.29
N ARG A 30 -3.88 -9.83 -16.30
CA ARG A 30 -4.44 -8.49 -16.10
C ARG A 30 -5.81 -8.52 -15.41
N MET A 31 -6.69 -9.44 -15.77
CA MET A 31 -8.00 -9.56 -15.12
C MET A 31 -7.85 -9.96 -13.64
N ARG A 32 -6.96 -10.91 -13.34
CA ARG A 32 -6.60 -11.28 -11.96
C ARG A 32 -6.04 -10.08 -11.18
N ALA A 33 -5.09 -9.36 -11.76
CA ALA A 33 -4.50 -8.18 -11.13
C ALA A 33 -5.55 -7.11 -10.80
N LYS A 34 -6.48 -6.82 -11.73
CA LYS A 34 -7.57 -5.87 -11.51
C LYS A 34 -8.50 -6.31 -10.40
N TYR A 35 -8.90 -7.58 -10.39
CA TYR A 35 -9.79 -8.15 -9.39
C TYR A 35 -9.21 -8.06 -7.98
N PHE A 36 -7.99 -8.54 -7.80
CA PHE A 36 -7.35 -8.53 -6.49
C PHE A 36 -6.97 -7.11 -6.07
N GLY A 37 -6.58 -6.24 -7.01
CA GLY A 37 -6.40 -4.82 -6.75
C GLY A 37 -7.67 -4.14 -6.23
N ALA A 38 -8.83 -4.44 -6.82
CA ALA A 38 -10.12 -3.93 -6.35
C ALA A 38 -10.49 -4.46 -4.96
N ARG A 39 -10.35 -5.78 -4.72
CA ARG A 39 -10.58 -6.39 -3.39
C ARG A 39 -9.69 -5.78 -2.32
N TYR A 40 -8.42 -5.55 -2.65
CA TYR A 40 -7.45 -4.91 -1.79
C TYR A 40 -7.90 -3.49 -1.39
N ILE A 41 -8.26 -2.65 -2.37
CA ILE A 41 -8.72 -1.27 -2.13
C ILE A 41 -9.95 -1.24 -1.24
N ILE A 42 -10.94 -2.11 -1.49
CA ILE A 42 -12.19 -2.18 -0.71
C ILE A 42 -11.91 -2.49 0.77
N HIS A 43 -10.96 -3.38 1.06
CA HIS A 43 -10.69 -3.82 2.43
C HIS A 43 -9.61 -2.99 3.15
N ARG A 44 -8.88 -2.13 2.42
CA ARG A 44 -7.81 -1.29 2.98
C ARG A 44 -8.22 -0.45 4.20
N PRO A 45 -9.44 0.14 4.27
CA PRO A 45 -9.87 0.87 5.46
C PRO A 45 -9.96 0.01 6.72
N LEU A 46 -10.30 -1.27 6.59
CA LEU A 46 -10.38 -2.20 7.72
C LEU A 46 -8.99 -2.55 8.24
N LEU A 47 -8.05 -2.80 7.32
CA LEU A 47 -6.65 -3.01 7.67
C LEU A 47 -6.04 -1.77 8.33
N TYR A 48 -6.30 -0.58 7.79
CA TYR A 48 -5.88 0.69 8.40
C TYR A 48 -6.45 0.85 9.80
N ARG A 49 -7.75 0.58 10.00
CA ARG A 49 -8.36 0.62 11.33
C ARG A 49 -7.66 -0.31 12.31
N ALA A 50 -7.37 -1.55 11.91
CA ALA A 50 -6.70 -2.52 12.78
C ALA A 50 -5.28 -2.06 13.16
N LEU A 51 -4.51 -1.55 12.19
CA LEU A 51 -3.11 -1.12 12.38
C LEU A 51 -2.93 0.14 13.22
N HIS A 52 -3.98 0.96 13.39
CA HIS A 52 -3.92 2.25 14.08
C HIS A 52 -4.85 2.37 15.30
N PHE A 53 -5.97 1.64 15.33
CA PHE A 53 -7.04 1.85 16.31
C PHE A 53 -7.51 0.57 17.00
N GLY A 54 -6.80 -0.56 16.87
CA GLY A 54 -7.29 -1.88 17.29
C GLY A 54 -7.67 -2.06 18.77
N ARG A 55 -7.47 -1.05 19.62
CA ARG A 55 -8.03 -1.00 21.00
C ARG A 55 -8.90 0.24 21.29
N ALA A 56 -8.95 1.23 20.41
CA ALA A 56 -9.64 2.50 20.66
C ALA A 56 -11.16 2.42 20.44
N SER A 57 -11.68 1.34 19.85
CA SER A 57 -13.13 1.16 19.63
C SER A 57 -13.88 0.55 20.83
N THR A 58 -13.22 0.25 21.94
CA THR A 58 -13.87 -0.29 23.17
C THR A 58 -14.09 0.73 24.28
N ARG A 59 -13.89 2.04 24.04
CA ARG A 59 -14.60 3.03 24.86
C ARG A 59 -16.05 3.08 24.40
N VAL A 60 -16.84 2.12 24.88
CA VAL A 60 -18.26 2.37 25.16
C VAL A 60 -18.25 3.57 26.09
N TYR A 61 -18.56 4.75 25.57
CA TYR A 61 -18.92 5.87 26.43
C TYR A 61 -20.08 5.36 27.29
N PRO A 62 -19.99 5.41 28.64
CA PRO A 62 -21.18 5.23 29.44
C PRO A 62 -22.18 6.28 28.96
N ILE A 63 -23.37 5.85 28.57
CA ILE A 63 -24.51 6.74 28.43
C ILE A 63 -24.69 7.40 29.79
N GLY A 64 -24.23 8.64 29.91
CA GLY A 64 -24.11 9.34 31.18
C GLY A 64 -23.56 10.75 30.96
N GLN A 65 -24.47 11.66 30.61
CA GLN A 65 -24.35 13.12 30.74
C GLN A 65 -23.20 13.78 29.93
N ALA A 66 -23.42 13.96 28.63
CA ALA A 66 -22.89 15.13 27.95
C ALA A 66 -24.05 16.13 27.84
N ALA A 67 -24.01 17.17 28.67
CA ALA A 67 -24.91 18.30 28.62
C ALA A 67 -24.88 18.91 27.22
N PHE A 68 -26.07 19.05 26.65
CA PHE A 68 -26.31 19.63 25.34
C PHE A 68 -26.36 21.15 25.52
N ASP A 69 -25.20 21.81 25.56
CA ASP A 69 -25.18 23.28 25.58
C ASP A 69 -24.82 23.79 24.19
N SER A 70 -25.85 23.93 23.37
CA SER A 70 -25.90 24.94 22.32
C SER A 70 -27.21 25.69 22.46
N PRO A 71 -27.14 27.01 22.73
CA PRO A 71 -28.19 27.91 22.30
C PRO A 71 -27.63 28.90 21.27
N THR A 72 -28.35 28.93 20.16
CA THR A 72 -28.27 29.90 19.07
C THR A 72 -28.76 31.28 19.53
N SER A 73 -28.04 32.33 19.11
CA SER A 73 -28.44 33.71 18.83
C SER A 73 -29.23 34.55 19.86
N SER A 74 -28.66 35.70 20.20
CA SER A 74 -29.41 36.96 20.33
C SER A 74 -28.51 38.16 20.00
N ALA A 75 -29.04 39.03 19.14
CA ALA A 75 -28.42 40.22 18.59
C ALA A 75 -28.37 41.39 19.57
N THR A 76 -27.33 42.24 19.48
CA THR A 76 -27.45 43.70 19.68
C THR A 76 -26.22 44.44 19.11
N THR A 77 -26.48 45.17 18.02
CA THR A 77 -25.98 46.47 17.54
C THR A 77 -24.81 47.15 18.28
N SER A 78 -23.72 47.46 17.56
CA SER A 78 -23.32 48.84 17.18
C SER A 78 -21.95 48.90 16.46
N GLN A 79 -21.95 49.44 15.22
CA GLN A 79 -21.03 50.44 14.62
C GLN A 79 -19.50 50.17 14.71
N THR A 80 -18.63 50.20 13.70
CA THR A 80 -18.39 51.00 12.46
C THR A 80 -17.01 50.46 11.97
N GLN A 81 -16.63 50.24 10.71
CA GLN A 81 -16.31 51.22 9.66
C GLN A 81 -15.65 50.45 8.46
N MET A 82 -16.15 50.74 7.26
CA MET A 82 -15.57 50.76 5.89
C MET A 82 -14.35 49.89 5.46
N SER A 83 -14.53 49.17 4.34
CA SER A 83 -13.47 48.84 3.35
C SER A 83 -13.14 50.06 2.45
N PRO A 84 -11.99 50.06 1.72
CA PRO A 84 -12.09 49.80 0.29
C PRO A 84 -10.88 49.11 -0.39
N SER A 85 -11.11 48.85 -1.68
CA SER A 85 -10.47 48.05 -2.75
C SER A 85 -9.00 48.26 -3.17
N VAL A 86 -8.53 47.25 -3.91
CA VAL A 86 -7.25 46.97 -4.64
C VAL A 86 -6.81 48.08 -5.62
N PRO A 87 -5.50 48.20 -5.98
CA PRO A 87 -5.07 47.74 -7.32
C PRO A 87 -3.65 47.11 -7.43
N THR A 88 -3.55 46.13 -8.34
CA THR A 88 -2.50 45.82 -9.34
C THR A 88 -1.00 45.99 -9.00
N GLY A 89 -0.25 44.87 -9.02
CA GLY A 89 1.22 44.87 -9.09
C GLY A 89 1.80 43.48 -9.40
N GLY A 90 2.09 43.20 -10.67
CA GLY A 90 2.57 41.90 -11.14
C GLY A 90 3.90 41.48 -10.52
N HIS A 91 3.96 40.24 -10.01
CA HIS A 91 5.20 39.57 -9.67
C HIS A 91 5.19 38.16 -10.25
N ARG A 92 6.12 37.92 -11.18
CA ARG A 92 6.55 36.62 -11.70
C ARG A 92 6.85 35.67 -10.53
N ALA A 93 6.22 34.51 -10.51
CA ALA A 93 6.65 33.40 -9.65
C ALA A 93 7.91 32.76 -10.24
N SER A 94 9.08 33.29 -9.90
CA SER A 94 10.37 32.59 -10.03
C SER A 94 10.71 32.01 -8.67
N GLY A 95 10.70 30.68 -8.55
CA GLY A 95 11.15 30.01 -7.31
C GLY A 95 10.34 28.79 -6.88
N MET A 96 10.22 27.76 -7.72
CA MET A 96 9.99 26.39 -7.22
C MET A 96 11.22 25.54 -7.53
N ALA A 97 12.30 25.81 -6.80
CA ALA A 97 13.40 24.88 -6.66
C ALA A 97 14.00 25.05 -5.27
N ARG A 98 14.24 23.90 -4.62
CA ARG A 98 14.96 23.68 -3.36
C ARG A 98 14.11 23.55 -2.11
N THR A 99 13.67 22.32 -1.85
CA THR A 99 13.73 21.70 -0.52
C THR A 99 13.71 20.17 -0.66
N LEU A 100 14.81 19.60 -1.18
CA LEU A 100 15.11 18.18 -1.05
C LEU A 100 16.63 18.02 -0.91
N SER A 101 17.17 18.47 0.20
CA SER A 101 18.57 18.23 0.58
C SER A 101 18.69 18.39 2.09
N ASP A 102 18.09 17.46 2.82
CA ASP A 102 18.58 16.96 4.11
C ASP A 102 17.65 15.85 4.60
N LEU A 103 17.88 14.64 4.10
CA LEU A 103 17.53 13.44 4.87
C LEU A 103 18.84 12.93 5.47
N GLY A 104 19.15 13.43 6.66
CA GLY A 104 20.13 12.81 7.52
C GLY A 104 19.71 11.37 7.82
N SER A 105 20.67 10.46 7.77
CA SER A 105 20.51 9.07 8.15
C SER A 105 20.11 8.97 9.63
N ALA A 106 18.82 8.76 9.90
CA ALA A 106 18.36 8.37 11.23
C ALA A 106 18.51 6.84 11.37
N PRO A 107 19.10 6.34 12.47
CA PRO A 107 19.09 4.91 12.75
C PRO A 107 17.64 4.49 13.02
N MET A 108 17.18 3.43 12.35
CA MET A 108 15.91 2.77 12.66
C MET A 108 16.04 2.00 13.98
N ALA A 109 16.13 2.73 15.07
CA ALA A 109 15.93 2.23 16.42
C ALA A 109 15.21 3.33 17.18
N THR A 110 13.89 3.15 17.30
CA THR A 110 12.93 3.58 18.34
C THR A 110 11.66 4.07 17.65
N THR A 111 10.56 3.35 17.86
CA THR A 111 9.21 3.62 17.35
C THR A 111 8.55 4.81 18.07
N SER A 112 9.20 5.97 18.06
CA SER A 112 8.75 7.15 18.78
C SER A 112 8.39 8.25 17.78
N PHE A 113 7.10 8.36 17.47
CA PHE A 113 6.56 9.61 16.90
C PHE A 113 6.83 10.77 17.89
N PRO A 114 6.90 12.04 17.44
CA PRO A 114 7.23 13.19 18.29
C PRO A 114 6.32 13.40 19.52
N ASN A 115 5.26 12.61 19.69
CA ASN A 115 4.34 12.65 20.83
C ASN A 115 4.36 11.40 21.74
N GLY A 116 5.36 10.52 21.67
CA GLY A 116 5.46 9.38 22.60
C GLY A 116 4.32 8.35 22.50
N LEU A 117 3.58 8.35 21.39
CA LEU A 117 2.50 7.39 21.14
C LEU A 117 3.12 6.04 20.77
N THR A 118 3.20 5.12 21.72
CA THR A 118 3.52 3.72 21.43
C THR A 118 2.43 3.16 20.53
N ARG A 119 2.82 2.60 19.37
CA ARG A 119 1.87 1.98 18.45
C ARG A 119 1.14 0.86 19.23
N PRO A 120 -0.20 0.85 19.26
CA PRO A 120 -0.93 -0.23 19.92
C PRO A 120 -0.52 -1.56 19.28
N GLU A 121 0.13 -2.44 20.04
CA GLU A 121 0.41 -3.80 19.60
C GLU A 121 -0.91 -4.57 19.65
N VAL A 122 -1.59 -4.62 18.52
CA VAL A 122 -2.89 -5.29 18.35
C VAL A 122 -2.62 -6.64 17.72
N LYS A 123 -2.98 -7.72 18.41
CA LYS A 123 -2.94 -9.07 17.85
C LYS A 123 -4.17 -9.30 16.97
N LEU A 124 -4.02 -10.16 15.97
CA LEU A 124 -5.12 -10.48 15.05
C LEU A 124 -6.33 -11.09 15.76
N ASP A 125 -6.10 -11.93 16.77
CA ASP A 125 -7.15 -12.61 17.53
C ASP A 125 -7.97 -11.68 18.41
N ASP A 126 -7.39 -10.55 18.82
CA ASP A 126 -8.07 -9.52 19.62
C ASP A 126 -9.04 -8.67 18.77
N LEU A 127 -8.99 -8.79 17.44
CA LEU A 127 -9.84 -8.02 16.54
C LEU A 127 -11.25 -8.61 16.44
N PRO A 128 -12.29 -7.75 16.34
CA PRO A 128 -13.63 -8.20 15.99
C PRO A 128 -13.62 -9.01 14.69
N SER A 129 -14.41 -10.08 14.63
CA SER A 129 -14.42 -11.06 13.53
C SER A 129 -14.53 -10.44 12.14
N ARG A 130 -15.36 -9.39 11.98
CA ARG A 130 -15.51 -8.65 10.72
C ARG A 130 -14.25 -7.90 10.31
N ILE A 131 -13.56 -7.27 11.27
CA ILE A 131 -12.31 -6.54 11.02
C ILE A 131 -11.20 -7.53 10.70
N ARG A 132 -11.07 -8.61 11.49
CA ARG A 132 -10.11 -9.69 11.25
C ARG A 132 -10.23 -10.27 9.85
N ARG A 133 -11.45 -10.70 9.47
CA ARG A 133 -11.73 -11.21 8.11
C ARG A 133 -11.38 -10.18 7.03
N GLY A 134 -11.70 -8.91 7.25
CA GLY A 134 -11.35 -7.85 6.33
C GLY A 134 -9.84 -7.67 6.15
N CYS A 135 -9.06 -7.78 7.22
CA CYS A 135 -7.60 -7.71 7.16
C CYS A 135 -7.01 -8.87 6.37
N VAL A 136 -7.48 -10.11 6.64
CA VAL A 136 -7.07 -11.31 5.89
C VAL A 136 -7.32 -11.12 4.40
N ILE A 137 -8.54 -10.72 4.01
CA ILE A 137 -8.88 -10.50 2.60
C ILE A 137 -8.00 -9.39 1.99
N CYS A 138 -7.73 -8.31 2.72
CA CYS A 138 -6.90 -7.21 2.25
C CYS A 138 -5.48 -7.68 1.94
N VAL A 139 -4.83 -8.38 2.88
CA VAL A 139 -3.45 -8.86 2.75
C VAL A 139 -3.33 -9.91 1.65
N GLU A 140 -4.22 -10.90 1.63
CA GLU A 140 -4.24 -11.93 0.57
C GLU A 140 -4.44 -11.29 -0.81
N SER A 141 -5.30 -10.28 -0.91
CA SER A 141 -5.54 -9.58 -2.18
C SER A 141 -4.32 -8.78 -2.63
N ALA A 142 -3.58 -8.15 -1.71
CA ALA A 142 -2.33 -7.46 -2.04
C ALA A 142 -1.26 -8.43 -2.55
N ILE A 143 -1.13 -9.61 -1.92
CA ILE A 143 -0.23 -10.69 -2.37
C ILE A 143 -0.63 -11.15 -3.77
N LYS A 144 -1.89 -11.58 -3.95
CA LYS A 144 -2.38 -12.10 -5.25
C LYS A 144 -2.32 -11.06 -6.36
N SER A 145 -2.57 -9.78 -6.06
CA SER A 145 -2.42 -8.68 -7.02
C SER A 145 -0.97 -8.50 -7.48
N THR A 146 0.00 -8.79 -6.62
CA THR A 146 1.44 -8.68 -6.95
C THR A 146 1.92 -9.91 -7.74
N GLU A 147 1.39 -11.08 -7.41
CA GLU A 147 1.73 -12.36 -8.07
C GLU A 147 1.02 -12.56 -9.41
N ALA A 148 0.00 -11.77 -9.75
CA ALA A 148 -0.82 -11.97 -10.94
C ALA A 148 -0.03 -12.06 -12.25
N PHE A 149 1.11 -11.35 -12.36
CA PHE A 149 2.00 -11.39 -13.53
C PHE A 149 3.15 -12.39 -13.40
N GLY A 150 3.10 -13.28 -12.40
CA GLY A 150 4.14 -14.25 -12.06
C GLY A 150 4.45 -15.24 -13.18
N GLY A 151 3.43 -15.68 -13.91
CA GLY A 151 3.52 -16.70 -14.95
C GLY A 151 3.92 -16.19 -16.34
N ILE A 152 4.04 -14.87 -16.54
CA ILE A 152 4.41 -14.29 -17.83
C ILE A 152 5.92 -14.54 -18.06
N LYS A 153 6.24 -15.41 -19.02
CA LYS A 153 7.62 -15.87 -19.32
C LYS A 153 8.44 -14.82 -20.09
N ASP A 154 7.80 -14.06 -20.98
CA ASP A 154 8.45 -13.02 -21.77
C ASP A 154 8.50 -11.66 -21.08
N ARG A 155 9.22 -10.69 -21.68
CA ARG A 155 9.21 -9.30 -21.21
C ARG A 155 7.77 -8.83 -21.07
N LEU A 156 7.37 -8.42 -19.86
CA LEU A 156 6.05 -7.89 -19.61
C LEU A 156 5.83 -6.60 -20.43
N VAL A 157 5.17 -6.73 -21.59
CA VAL A 157 4.75 -5.61 -22.42
C VAL A 157 3.32 -5.27 -22.03
N VAL A 158 3.17 -4.34 -21.10
CA VAL A 158 1.87 -3.77 -20.72
C VAL A 158 1.78 -2.33 -21.20
N THR A 159 0.62 -1.96 -21.72
CA THR A 159 0.35 -0.60 -22.23
C THR A 159 0.48 0.48 -21.15
N ASN A 160 0.36 0.09 -19.87
CA ASN A 160 0.56 0.97 -18.71
C ASN A 160 1.55 0.35 -17.71
N ILE A 161 2.81 0.24 -18.14
CA ILE A 161 3.90 -0.29 -17.30
C ILE A 161 4.11 0.52 -16.03
N PHE A 162 3.97 1.85 -16.13
CA PHE A 162 4.12 2.75 -15.00
C PHE A 162 3.08 2.49 -13.91
N GLY A 163 1.79 2.49 -14.26
CA GLY A 163 0.71 2.22 -13.31
C GLY A 163 0.78 0.83 -12.70
N THR A 164 1.19 -0.17 -13.50
CA THR A 164 1.38 -1.55 -13.02
C THR A 164 2.50 -1.62 -11.98
N ALA A 165 3.64 -0.98 -12.26
CA ALA A 165 4.79 -0.95 -11.37
C ALA A 165 4.49 -0.21 -10.07
N HIS A 166 3.84 0.96 -10.15
CA HIS A 166 3.52 1.75 -8.97
C HIS A 166 2.47 1.07 -8.07
N ALA A 167 1.53 0.33 -8.66
CA ALA A 167 0.59 -0.49 -7.87
C ALA A 167 1.32 -1.62 -7.10
N GLN A 168 2.26 -2.32 -7.73
CA GLN A 168 3.06 -3.35 -7.05
C GLN A 168 3.94 -2.74 -5.94
N PHE A 169 4.55 -1.58 -6.20
CA PHE A 169 5.28 -0.82 -5.18
C PHE A 169 4.40 -0.52 -3.96
N GLY A 170 3.21 0.05 -4.18
CA GLY A 170 2.27 0.38 -3.10
C GLY A 170 1.83 -0.85 -2.28
N ASN A 171 1.66 -2.01 -2.93
CA ASN A 171 1.37 -3.26 -2.23
C ASN A 171 2.52 -3.68 -1.32
N MET A 172 3.78 -3.56 -1.77
CA MET A 172 4.96 -3.91 -0.95
C MET A 172 5.08 -3.05 0.30
N LEU A 173 4.77 -1.75 0.21
CA LEU A 173 4.75 -0.87 1.38
C LEU A 173 3.76 -1.35 2.45
N VAL A 174 2.56 -1.75 2.01
CA VAL A 174 1.53 -2.23 2.93
C VAL A 174 1.89 -3.59 3.52
N LEU A 175 2.37 -4.54 2.70
CA LEU A 175 2.79 -5.85 3.20
C LEU A 175 3.95 -5.74 4.19
N ALA A 176 4.94 -4.88 3.93
CA ALA A 176 6.02 -4.62 4.87
C ALA A 176 5.50 -3.98 6.18
N ALA A 177 4.58 -3.02 6.09
CA ALA A 177 3.99 -2.39 7.28
C ALA A 177 3.15 -3.37 8.12
N VAL A 178 2.48 -4.34 7.49
CA VAL A 178 1.75 -5.41 8.17
C VAL A 178 2.73 -6.38 8.84
N TYR A 179 3.78 -6.80 8.12
CA TYR A 179 4.81 -7.70 8.63
C TYR A 179 5.48 -7.16 9.91
N HIS A 180 5.77 -5.86 9.95
CA HIS A 180 6.36 -5.17 11.11
C HIS A 180 5.33 -4.69 12.15
N SER A 181 4.13 -5.26 12.16
CA SER A 181 3.06 -4.92 13.11
C SER A 181 2.59 -6.14 13.89
N GLY A 182 1.69 -5.94 14.86
CA GLY A 182 1.03 -7.04 15.56
C GLY A 182 0.16 -7.96 14.68
N LEU A 183 0.00 -7.63 13.38
CA LEU A 183 -0.66 -8.46 12.36
C LEU A 183 0.33 -9.20 11.45
N GLY A 184 1.61 -9.27 11.83
CA GLY A 184 2.68 -9.82 10.99
C GLY A 184 2.46 -11.28 10.58
N GLU A 185 1.71 -12.06 11.36
CA GLU A 185 1.33 -13.44 11.03
C GLU A 185 0.50 -13.58 9.74
N LEU A 186 -0.14 -12.49 9.27
CA LEU A 186 -0.84 -12.47 7.98
C LEU A 186 0.12 -12.50 6.78
N VAL A 187 1.41 -12.27 6.99
CA VAL A 187 2.42 -12.18 5.93
C VAL A 187 3.60 -13.09 6.26
N GLU A 188 3.69 -14.21 5.57
CA GLU A 188 4.83 -15.12 5.72
C GLU A 188 6.14 -14.43 5.28
N GLY A 189 7.18 -14.48 6.13
CA GLY A 189 8.49 -13.87 5.85
C GLY A 189 9.11 -14.31 4.50
N PRO A 190 9.17 -15.61 4.18
CA PRO A 190 9.67 -16.08 2.88
C PRO A 190 8.86 -15.56 1.69
N LYS A 191 7.54 -15.42 1.85
CA LYS A 191 6.65 -14.86 0.83
C LYS A 191 6.96 -13.39 0.60
N LEU A 192 7.01 -12.58 1.66
CA LEU A 192 7.31 -11.15 1.58
C LEU A 192 8.66 -10.91 0.92
N LYS A 193 9.69 -11.65 1.34
CA LYS A 193 11.04 -11.58 0.78
C LYS A 193 11.05 -11.81 -0.73
N ARG A 194 10.40 -12.88 -1.20
CA ARG A 194 10.27 -13.19 -2.63
C ARG A 194 9.56 -12.07 -3.39
N LEU A 195 8.46 -11.54 -2.85
CA LEU A 195 7.70 -10.48 -3.48
C LEU A 195 8.48 -9.17 -3.57
N LEU A 196 9.20 -8.79 -2.50
CA LEU A 196 10.09 -7.64 -2.49
C LEU A 196 11.19 -7.77 -3.55
N ARG A 197 11.94 -8.89 -3.56
CA ARG A 197 12.99 -9.15 -4.55
C ARG A 197 12.47 -9.02 -5.98
N ARG A 198 11.34 -9.66 -6.27
CA ARG A 198 10.70 -9.61 -7.60
C ARG A 198 10.27 -8.20 -7.97
N THR A 199 9.65 -7.46 -7.06
CA THR A 199 9.14 -6.10 -7.31
C THR A 199 10.30 -5.12 -7.50
N ILE A 200 11.35 -5.19 -6.68
CA ILE A 200 12.56 -4.37 -6.84
C ILE A 200 13.20 -4.62 -8.20
N LYS A 201 13.38 -5.89 -8.59
CA LYS A 201 13.92 -6.25 -9.90
C LYS A 201 13.07 -5.69 -11.05
N PHE A 202 11.74 -5.77 -10.92
CA PHE A 202 10.81 -5.20 -11.89
C PHE A 202 10.93 -3.68 -12.00
N LEU A 203 11.03 -2.96 -10.87
CA LEU A 203 11.19 -1.51 -10.85
C LEU A 203 12.53 -1.09 -11.46
N ILE A 204 13.63 -1.77 -11.12
CA ILE A 204 14.97 -1.49 -11.66
C ILE A 204 14.99 -1.63 -13.18
N ARG A 205 14.38 -2.70 -13.74
CA ARG A 205 14.26 -2.90 -15.19
C ARG A 205 13.55 -1.76 -15.90
N ASN A 206 12.62 -1.11 -15.21
CA ASN A 206 11.82 -0.01 -15.74
C ASN A 206 12.29 1.37 -15.25
N ALA A 207 13.42 1.48 -14.53
CA ALA A 207 13.89 2.71 -13.92
C ALA A 207 14.26 3.80 -14.94
N HIS A 208 14.60 3.42 -16.17
CA HIS A 208 14.87 4.35 -17.27
C HIS A 208 13.61 5.05 -17.78
N ILE A 209 12.43 4.47 -17.54
CA ILE A 209 11.15 5.00 -18.03
C ILE A 209 10.66 6.16 -17.17
N SER A 210 11.00 6.18 -15.87
CA SER A 210 10.57 7.24 -14.96
C SER A 210 11.49 7.39 -13.75
N PRO A 211 11.86 8.63 -13.37
CA PRO A 211 12.55 8.92 -12.11
C PRO A 211 11.81 8.40 -10.88
N THR A 212 10.47 8.38 -10.90
CA THR A 212 9.64 7.85 -9.80
C THR A 212 9.88 6.36 -9.60
N LEU A 213 9.90 5.55 -10.67
CA LEU A 213 10.15 4.10 -10.53
C LEU A 213 11.57 3.81 -10.01
N ARG A 214 12.53 4.68 -10.32
CA ARG A 214 13.89 4.63 -9.76
C ARG A 214 13.90 4.93 -8.27
N ALA A 215 13.11 5.91 -7.82
CA ALA A 215 12.94 6.21 -6.40
C ALA A 215 12.23 5.07 -5.67
N ASP A 216 11.14 4.55 -6.24
CA ASP A 216 10.37 3.41 -5.74
C ASP A 216 11.28 2.18 -5.52
N ALA A 217 12.17 1.88 -6.49
CA ALA A 217 13.14 0.79 -6.38
C ALA A 217 14.12 0.98 -5.20
N LYS A 218 14.62 2.20 -5.00
CA LYS A 218 15.52 2.53 -3.89
C LYS A 218 14.81 2.36 -2.54
N ILE A 219 13.59 2.86 -2.42
CA ILE A 219 12.78 2.75 -1.19
C ILE A 219 12.57 1.27 -0.83
N LEU A 220 12.15 0.44 -1.78
CA LEU A 220 11.94 -0.98 -1.49
C LEU A 220 13.25 -1.73 -1.20
N THR A 221 14.38 -1.31 -1.80
CA THR A 221 15.70 -1.87 -1.50
C THR A 221 16.09 -1.63 -0.05
N GLU A 222 15.87 -0.42 0.47
CA GLU A 222 16.15 -0.11 1.87
C GLU A 222 15.19 -0.86 2.81
N ILE A 223 13.89 -0.90 2.50
CA ILE A 223 12.93 -1.71 3.26
C ILE A 223 13.37 -3.19 3.31
N TYR A 224 13.83 -3.75 2.18
CA TYR A 224 14.31 -5.13 2.14
C TYR A 224 15.51 -5.34 3.06
N LYS A 225 16.52 -4.46 3.00
CA LYS A 225 17.73 -4.57 3.85
C LYS A 225 17.41 -4.45 5.33
N THR A 226 16.51 -3.54 5.70
CA THR A 226 16.06 -3.39 7.09
C THR A 226 15.23 -4.58 7.56
N THR A 227 14.42 -5.17 6.68
CA THR A 227 13.54 -6.30 7.04
C THR A 227 14.29 -7.63 7.10
N PHE A 228 15.32 -7.83 6.26
CA PHE A 228 16.08 -9.07 6.12
C PHE A 228 17.60 -8.78 6.11
N PRO A 229 18.19 -8.35 7.24
CA PRO A 229 19.59 -7.90 7.30
C PRO A 229 20.60 -9.01 6.98
N ASP A 230 20.29 -10.25 7.36
CA ASP A 230 21.19 -11.40 7.19
C ASP A 230 21.16 -11.99 5.77
N GLU A 231 20.32 -11.47 4.88
CA GLU A 231 20.11 -12.04 3.55
C GLU A 231 20.30 -10.99 2.45
N PRO A 232 21.46 -10.98 1.76
CA PRO A 232 21.74 -9.97 0.75
C PRO A 232 20.69 -9.98 -0.36
N LEU A 233 20.43 -8.79 -0.89
CA LEU A 233 19.53 -8.61 -2.03
C LEU A 233 20.21 -9.11 -3.29
N ASP A 234 20.04 -10.39 -3.61
CA ASP A 234 20.48 -10.95 -4.87
C ASP A 234 19.47 -10.63 -5.99
N LEU A 235 19.91 -9.84 -6.95
CA LEU A 235 19.16 -9.47 -8.15
C LEU A 235 19.65 -10.21 -9.41
N SER A 236 20.66 -11.08 -9.26
CA SER A 236 21.22 -11.84 -10.37
C SER A 236 20.21 -12.85 -10.91
N GLU A 237 20.32 -13.14 -12.20
CA GLU A 237 19.60 -14.26 -12.80
C GLU A 237 20.43 -15.52 -12.65
N HIS A 238 19.95 -16.47 -11.86
CA HIS A 238 20.22 -17.86 -12.15
C HIS A 238 19.11 -18.35 -13.07
N PRO A 239 19.30 -18.31 -14.41
CA PRO A 239 18.49 -19.15 -15.26
C PRO A 239 18.68 -20.58 -14.74
N ASN A 240 17.59 -21.29 -14.50
CA ASN A 240 17.63 -22.72 -14.23
C ASN A 240 18.55 -23.37 -15.27
N ARG A 241 19.76 -23.78 -14.85
CA ARG A 241 20.54 -24.78 -15.56
C ARG A 241 19.82 -26.11 -15.35
N GLN A 242 18.73 -26.32 -16.09
CA GLN A 242 18.40 -27.67 -16.50
C GLN A 242 19.20 -27.94 -17.78
N HIS A 243 20.47 -28.28 -17.57
CA HIS A 243 21.19 -29.13 -18.49
C HIS A 243 20.68 -30.57 -18.30
N ARG A 244 19.99 -31.08 -19.31
CA ARG A 244 20.33 -32.37 -19.94
C ARG A 244 20.35 -32.05 -21.43
N CYS A 245 21.50 -31.80 -22.05
CA CYS A 245 22.48 -32.78 -22.53
C CYS A 245 21.84 -33.97 -23.25
N LEU A 246 22.10 -33.96 -24.57
CA LEU A 246 21.96 -34.99 -25.60
C LEU A 246 20.53 -35.26 -26.10
#